data_AF-A0A835NM85-F1
#
_entry.id   AF-A0A835NM85-F1
#
_cell.length_a   1.000
_cell.length_b   1.000
_cell.length_c   1.000
_cell.angle_alpha   90.00
_cell.angle_beta   90.00
_cell.angle_gamma   90.00
#
_symmetry.space_group_name_H-M   'P 1'
#
loop_
_entity.id
_entity.type
_entity.pdbx_description
1 polymer ?
#
loop_
_entity_poly.entity_id
_entity_poly.type
_entity_poly.pdbx_seq_one_letter_code
_entity_poly.pdbx_strand_id
1 'polypeptide(L)'
;MPRLGAKVCLLRCSLLSSLLFLLLRIHETEQNSYCQQIITERHLAELEELADTQMQHPGRVSFKFIDKMQLNDSICYVKAAFPLMGKILERTEFKENSSNARKMQTVRRMYNRIDESVDPCIREEDDEERMMCFKEFTTSPYEMLVLVKDFFQDIKRLLQNQETFEKDCSHIYRRACPGPRKAGSSPGLASTQ
;
A
#
# COMPACT_ATOMS: atom_id res chain seq x y z
N MET A 1 55.67 -17.04 -22.92
CA MET A 1 54.75 -17.48 -21.84
C MET A 1 53.81 -16.33 -21.47
N PRO A 2 52.53 -16.31 -21.91
CA PRO A 2 51.52 -15.45 -21.27
C PRO A 2 50.11 -16.05 -21.08
N ARG A 3 49.88 -17.36 -21.30
CA ARG A 3 48.52 -17.95 -21.37
C ARG A 3 47.90 -18.43 -20.06
N LEU A 4 48.62 -18.41 -18.93
CA LEU A 4 48.09 -18.87 -17.64
C LEU A 4 47.29 -17.78 -16.90
N GLY A 5 47.71 -16.51 -16.98
CA GLY A 5 47.07 -15.40 -16.27
C GLY A 5 45.64 -15.10 -16.75
N ALA A 6 45.39 -15.18 -18.06
CA ALA A 6 44.06 -14.92 -18.63
C ALA A 6 43.01 -15.97 -18.23
N LYS A 7 43.40 -17.26 -18.15
CA LYS A 7 42.49 -18.34 -17.72
C LYS A 7 42.12 -18.22 -16.24
N VAL A 8 43.07 -17.89 -15.36
CA VAL A 8 42.82 -17.70 -13.93
C VAL A 8 41.93 -16.48 -13.68
N CYS A 9 42.10 -15.40 -14.47
CA CYS A 9 41.24 -14.22 -14.40
C CYS A 9 39.81 -14.54 -14.84
N LEU A 10 39.61 -15.27 -15.94
CA LEU A 10 38.29 -15.70 -16.42
C LEU A 10 37.57 -16.62 -15.43
N LEU A 11 38.27 -17.60 -14.83
CA LEU A 11 37.72 -18.47 -13.79
C LEU A 11 37.34 -17.71 -12.51
N ARG A 12 38.16 -16.76 -12.08
CA ARG A 12 37.84 -15.89 -10.93
C ARG A 12 36.64 -14.97 -11.24
N CYS A 13 36.56 -14.44 -12.45
CA CYS A 13 35.46 -13.58 -12.87
C CYS A 13 34.14 -14.38 -13.00
N SER A 14 34.18 -15.60 -13.52
CA SER A 14 33.01 -16.48 -13.57
C SER A 14 32.55 -16.93 -12.18
N LEU A 15 33.48 -17.23 -11.26
CA LEU A 15 33.13 -17.59 -9.88
C LEU A 15 32.53 -16.42 -9.11
N LEU A 16 33.07 -15.21 -9.28
CA LEU A 16 32.52 -13.98 -8.68
C LEU A 16 31.15 -13.64 -9.26
N SER A 17 30.96 -13.78 -10.57
CA SER A 17 29.67 -13.58 -11.22
C SER A 17 28.63 -14.61 -10.74
N SER A 18 28.98 -15.89 -10.70
CA SER A 18 28.09 -16.94 -10.15
C SER A 18 27.75 -16.70 -8.69
N LEU A 19 28.71 -16.27 -7.86
CA LEU A 19 28.46 -15.94 -6.46
C LEU A 19 27.51 -14.75 -6.33
N LEU A 20 27.71 -13.69 -7.14
CA LEU A 20 26.82 -12.54 -7.17
C LEU A 20 25.39 -12.93 -7.57
N PHE A 21 25.24 -13.77 -8.61
CA PHE A 21 23.93 -14.30 -9.01
C PHE A 21 23.27 -15.11 -7.89
N LEU A 22 24.02 -15.97 -7.19
CA LEU A 22 23.48 -16.74 -6.06
C LEU A 22 23.02 -15.84 -4.91
N LEU A 23 23.80 -14.81 -4.58
CA LEU A 23 23.43 -13.83 -3.54
C LEU A 23 22.16 -13.05 -3.90
N LEU A 24 22.01 -12.65 -5.17
CA LEU A 24 20.79 -12.00 -5.66
C LEU A 24 19.57 -12.93 -5.56
N ARG A 25 19.72 -14.21 -5.92
CA ARG A 25 18.63 -15.20 -5.81
C ARG A 25 18.21 -15.44 -4.36
N ILE A 26 19.16 -15.55 -3.43
CA ILE A 26 18.86 -15.73 -2.01
C ILE A 26 18.09 -14.51 -1.49
N HIS A 27 18.56 -13.30 -1.81
CA HIS A 27 17.90 -12.07 -1.41
C HIS A 27 16.45 -11.99 -1.93
N GLU A 28 16.22 -12.29 -3.21
CA GLU A 28 14.87 -12.37 -3.80
C GLU A 28 13.98 -13.37 -3.05
N THR A 29 14.51 -14.56 -2.71
CA THR A 29 13.72 -15.59 -2.01
C THR A 29 13.37 -15.22 -0.58
N GLU A 30 14.31 -14.62 0.17
CA GLU A 30 14.07 -14.18 1.54
C GLU A 30 13.08 -13.03 1.59
N GLN A 31 13.22 -12.05 0.69
CA GLN A 31 12.32 -10.91 0.60
C GLN A 31 10.89 -11.34 0.23
N ASN A 32 10.75 -12.25 -0.72
CA ASN A 32 9.44 -12.81 -1.10
C ASN A 32 8.81 -13.55 0.09
N SER A 33 9.58 -14.35 0.82
CA SER A 33 9.10 -15.02 2.04
C SER A 33 8.70 -14.03 3.14
N TYR A 34 9.43 -12.92 3.29
CA TYR A 34 9.13 -11.87 4.27
C TYR A 34 7.79 -11.18 3.93
N CYS A 35 7.64 -10.67 2.71
CA CYS A 35 6.43 -9.97 2.30
C CYS A 35 5.19 -10.88 2.31
N GLN A 36 5.32 -12.15 1.93
CA GLN A 36 4.22 -13.13 2.02
C GLN A 36 3.67 -13.33 3.44
N GLN A 37 4.49 -13.10 4.47
CA GLN A 37 4.16 -13.38 5.87
C GLN A 37 3.96 -12.11 6.71
N ILE A 38 4.12 -10.93 6.11
CA ILE A 38 4.15 -9.65 6.83
C ILE A 38 2.81 -9.28 7.47
N ILE A 39 1.70 -9.67 6.85
CA ILE A 39 0.34 -9.51 7.37
C ILE A 39 -0.15 -10.87 7.88
N THR A 40 -0.29 -10.99 9.20
CA THR A 40 -0.70 -12.21 9.88
C THR A 40 -2.20 -12.19 10.20
N GLU A 41 -2.79 -13.36 10.48
CA GLU A 41 -4.18 -13.43 10.99
C GLU A 41 -4.37 -12.66 12.28
N ARG A 42 -3.33 -12.59 13.12
CA ARG A 42 -3.37 -11.80 14.35
C ARG A 42 -3.63 -10.32 14.07
N HIS A 43 -2.99 -9.75 13.04
CA HIS A 43 -3.21 -8.35 12.69
C HIS A 43 -4.67 -8.10 12.26
N LEU A 44 -5.24 -9.00 11.46
CA LEU A 44 -6.62 -8.91 11.01
C LEU A 44 -7.63 -9.10 12.16
N ALA A 45 -7.35 -10.01 13.09
CA ALA A 45 -8.17 -10.20 14.29
C ALA A 45 -8.11 -8.99 15.22
N GLU A 46 -6.94 -8.36 15.39
CA GLU A 46 -6.83 -7.12 16.17
C GLU A 46 -7.62 -5.98 15.53
N LEU A 47 -7.67 -5.88 14.19
CA LEU A 47 -8.52 -4.91 13.47
C LEU A 47 -10.02 -5.20 13.64
N GLU A 48 -10.43 -6.47 13.60
CA GLU A 48 -11.82 -6.86 13.86
C GLU A 48 -12.24 -6.45 15.28
N GLU A 49 -11.43 -6.75 16.29
CA GLU A 49 -11.74 -6.38 17.68
C GLU A 49 -11.81 -4.86 17.86
N LEU A 50 -11.00 -4.09 17.12
CA LEU A 50 -11.09 -2.63 17.11
C LEU A 50 -12.43 -2.14 16.54
N ALA A 51 -12.95 -2.79 15.49
CA ALA A 51 -14.25 -2.47 14.91
C ALA A 51 -15.39 -2.88 15.86
N ASP A 52 -15.36 -4.10 16.38
CA ASP A 52 -16.41 -4.65 17.25
C ASP A 52 -16.55 -3.94 18.60
N THR A 53 -15.49 -3.27 19.05
CA THR A 53 -15.49 -2.47 20.29
C THR A 53 -15.92 -1.02 20.09
N GLN A 54 -16.30 -0.63 18.87
CA GLN A 54 -16.90 0.69 18.62
C GLN A 54 -18.29 0.79 19.26
N MET A 55 -18.67 2.01 19.64
CA MET A 55 -20.05 2.29 20.04
C MET A 55 -21.01 1.96 18.88
N GLN A 56 -22.16 1.36 19.19
CA GLN A 56 -23.20 1.03 18.19
C GLN A 56 -23.76 2.28 17.46
N HIS A 57 -23.82 3.42 18.15
CA HIS A 57 -24.33 4.68 17.62
C HIS A 57 -23.29 5.81 17.78
N PRO A 58 -22.20 5.77 16.99
CA PRO A 58 -21.16 6.78 17.03
C PRO A 58 -21.53 8.00 16.19
N GLY A 59 -20.72 9.06 16.29
CA GLY A 59 -20.70 10.12 15.29
C GLY A 59 -20.18 9.61 13.93
N ARG A 60 -20.05 10.52 12.96
CA ARG A 60 -19.46 10.23 11.65
C ARG A 60 -18.04 10.78 11.57
N VAL A 61 -17.21 10.15 10.75
CA VAL A 61 -15.85 10.58 10.43
C VAL A 61 -15.73 10.81 8.93
N SER A 62 -14.94 11.82 8.54
CA SER A 62 -14.62 12.08 7.14
C SER A 62 -13.14 11.88 6.86
N PHE A 63 -12.81 11.20 5.76
CA PHE A 63 -11.44 10.92 5.35
C PHE A 63 -11.33 10.79 3.83
N LYS A 64 -10.13 11.03 3.30
CA LYS A 64 -9.82 10.84 1.88
C LYS A 64 -9.31 9.42 1.65
N PHE A 65 -9.90 8.71 0.71
CA PHE A 65 -9.47 7.35 0.35
C PHE A 65 -9.78 7.03 -1.11
N ILE A 66 -9.32 5.88 -1.58
CA ILE A 66 -9.56 5.40 -2.95
C ILE A 66 -10.88 4.63 -3.00
N ASP A 67 -11.70 4.92 -4.01
CA ASP A 67 -12.88 4.10 -4.31
C ASP A 67 -12.48 2.84 -5.10
N LYS A 68 -12.52 1.68 -4.44
CA LYS A 68 -12.22 0.39 -5.07
C LYS A 68 -13.16 0.06 -6.24
N MET A 69 -14.38 0.58 -6.26
CA MET A 69 -15.29 0.38 -7.39
C MET A 69 -14.87 1.16 -8.63
N GLN A 70 -14.25 2.32 -8.41
CA GLN A 70 -13.74 3.19 -9.46
C GLN A 70 -12.38 2.70 -9.98
N LEU A 71 -11.48 2.31 -9.07
CA LEU A 71 -10.18 1.74 -9.37
C LEU A 71 -10.20 0.25 -9.04
N ASN A 72 -10.70 -0.56 -9.97
CA ASN A 72 -10.97 -1.99 -9.77
C ASN A 72 -9.75 -2.90 -9.96
N ASP A 73 -8.66 -2.39 -10.54
CA ASP A 73 -7.41 -3.12 -10.66
C ASP A 73 -6.77 -3.27 -9.28
N SER A 74 -6.69 -4.50 -8.77
CA SER A 74 -6.30 -4.76 -7.37
C SER A 74 -4.91 -4.24 -7.01
N ILE A 75 -3.94 -4.38 -7.92
CA ILE A 75 -2.57 -3.91 -7.70
C ILE A 75 -2.57 -2.38 -7.65
N CYS A 76 -3.17 -1.72 -8.65
CA CYS A 76 -3.20 -0.26 -8.71
C CYS A 76 -4.04 0.36 -7.59
N TYR A 77 -5.13 -0.29 -7.18
CA TYR A 77 -5.89 0.09 -6.01
C TYR A 77 -5.03 0.11 -4.76
N VAL A 78 -4.32 -1.00 -4.48
CA VAL A 78 -3.44 -1.09 -3.31
C VAL A 78 -2.34 -0.05 -3.38
N LYS A 79 -1.65 0.04 -4.53
CA LYS A 79 -0.58 1.02 -4.73
C LYS A 79 -1.10 2.42 -4.42
N ALA A 80 -2.19 2.88 -5.03
CA ALA A 80 -2.77 4.21 -4.81
C ALA A 80 -3.27 4.45 -3.37
N ALA A 81 -3.89 3.44 -2.74
CA ALA A 81 -4.52 3.57 -1.43
C ALA A 81 -3.53 3.49 -0.25
N PHE A 82 -2.37 2.86 -0.41
CA PHE A 82 -1.46 2.54 0.68
C PHE A 82 -1.01 3.77 1.53
N PRO A 83 -0.52 4.88 0.97
CA PRO A 83 -0.19 6.09 1.72
C PRO A 83 -1.40 6.80 2.35
N LEU A 84 -2.58 6.69 1.72
CA LEU A 84 -3.81 7.21 2.33
C LEU A 84 -4.22 6.35 3.55
N MET A 85 -3.94 5.05 3.51
CA MET A 85 -4.10 4.17 4.66
C MET A 85 -3.19 4.60 5.82
N GLY A 86 -1.92 4.94 5.54
CA GLY A 86 -1.03 5.52 6.54
C GLY A 86 -1.63 6.73 7.27
N LYS A 87 -2.25 7.66 6.53
CA LYS A 87 -2.95 8.83 7.10
C LYS A 87 -4.17 8.47 7.95
N ILE A 88 -4.93 7.45 7.57
CA ILE A 88 -6.05 6.94 8.37
C ILE A 88 -5.53 6.33 9.67
N LEU A 89 -4.50 5.49 9.60
CA LEU A 89 -3.90 4.85 10.76
C LEU A 89 -3.31 5.87 11.73
N GLU A 90 -2.62 6.90 11.23
CA GLU A 90 -2.04 7.98 12.04
C GLU A 90 -3.12 8.73 12.83
N ARG A 91 -4.22 9.12 12.16
CA ARG A 91 -5.30 9.93 12.76
C ARG A 91 -6.27 9.14 13.62
N THR A 92 -6.27 7.82 13.54
CA THR A 92 -7.18 6.97 14.33
C THR A 92 -6.60 6.77 15.73
N GLU A 93 -7.14 7.51 16.70
CA GLU A 93 -6.66 7.49 18.07
C GLU A 93 -7.58 6.71 19.01
N PHE A 94 -6.96 6.01 19.96
CA PHE A 94 -7.62 5.38 21.09
C PHE A 94 -7.00 5.90 22.37
N LYS A 95 -7.75 5.86 23.47
CA LYS A 95 -7.25 6.26 24.79
C LYS A 95 -5.90 5.60 25.07
N GLU A 96 -4.91 6.41 25.42
CA GLU A 96 -3.56 5.95 25.69
C GLU A 96 -3.53 4.78 26.69
N ASN A 97 -2.61 3.84 26.48
CA ASN A 97 -2.42 2.61 27.28
C ASN A 97 -3.62 1.64 27.31
N SER A 98 -4.72 1.92 26.63
CA SER A 98 -5.85 0.99 26.49
C SER A 98 -5.50 -0.25 25.66
N SER A 99 -6.33 -1.30 25.74
CA SER A 99 -6.24 -2.48 24.87
C SER A 99 -6.27 -2.07 23.39
N ASN A 100 -7.20 -1.19 23.02
CA ASN A 100 -7.38 -0.73 21.64
C ASN A 100 -6.20 0.10 21.14
N ALA A 101 -5.61 0.97 21.99
CA ALA A 101 -4.41 1.71 21.62
C ALA A 101 -3.22 0.78 21.32
N ARG A 102 -3.03 -0.29 22.12
CA ARG A 102 -1.96 -1.27 21.89
C ARG A 102 -2.15 -2.06 20.60
N LYS A 103 -3.40 -2.46 20.30
CA LYS A 103 -3.76 -3.11 19.03
C LYS A 103 -3.51 -2.21 17.82
N MET A 104 -3.97 -0.96 17.89
CA MET A 104 -3.70 0.01 16.83
C MET A 104 -2.19 0.22 16.63
N GLN A 105 -1.39 0.20 17.70
CA GLN A 105 0.07 0.24 17.58
C GLN A 105 0.65 -1.02 16.91
N THR A 106 0.08 -2.21 17.10
CA THR A 106 0.46 -3.40 16.33
C THR A 106 0.18 -3.22 14.84
N VAL A 107 -1.00 -2.71 14.49
CA VAL A 107 -1.39 -2.45 13.09
C VAL A 107 -0.47 -1.40 12.45
N ARG A 108 -0.17 -0.30 13.15
CA ARG A 108 0.78 0.72 12.67
C ARG A 108 2.18 0.13 12.45
N ARG A 109 2.68 -0.70 13.37
CA ARG A 109 3.97 -1.39 13.19
C ARG A 109 3.96 -2.34 11.99
N MET A 110 2.84 -3.01 11.73
CA MET A 110 2.68 -3.83 10.53
C MET A 110 2.72 -2.97 9.26
N TYR A 111 1.98 -1.86 9.22
CA TYR A 111 2.00 -0.92 8.10
C TYR A 111 3.43 -0.42 7.83
N ASN A 112 4.11 0.07 8.87
CA ASN A 112 5.48 0.53 8.77
C ASN A 112 6.41 -0.55 8.22
N ARG A 113 6.28 -1.81 8.64
CA ARG A 113 7.13 -2.90 8.11
C ARG A 113 6.93 -3.20 6.63
N ILE A 114 5.73 -2.93 6.08
CA ILE A 114 5.45 -3.07 4.64
C ILE A 114 6.19 -2.00 3.84
N ASP A 115 6.37 -0.83 4.45
CA ASP A 115 6.94 0.38 3.87
C ASP A 115 8.46 0.54 4.13
N GLU A 116 8.92 0.14 5.31
CA GLU A 116 10.27 0.36 5.87
C GLU A 116 11.21 -0.81 5.55
N SER A 117 11.53 -1.00 4.26
CA SER A 117 12.68 -1.82 3.84
C SER A 117 13.41 -1.21 2.65
N VAL A 118 14.70 -1.54 2.50
CA VAL A 118 15.50 -1.17 1.30
C VAL A 118 14.80 -1.61 0.01
N ASP A 119 14.03 -2.69 0.10
CA ASP A 119 13.07 -3.12 -0.91
C ASP A 119 11.67 -3.23 -0.26
N PRO A 120 10.79 -2.21 -0.33
CA PRO A 120 9.48 -2.25 0.30
C PRO A 120 8.58 -3.29 -0.38
N CYS A 121 7.68 -3.92 0.39
CA CYS A 121 6.75 -4.92 -0.15
C CYS A 121 5.73 -4.29 -1.14
N ILE A 122 5.48 -2.99 -1.02
CA ILE A 122 4.68 -2.21 -1.96
C ILE A 122 5.51 -1.00 -2.35
N ARG A 123 5.95 -0.94 -3.61
CA ARG A 123 6.71 0.21 -4.11
C ARG A 123 5.79 1.41 -4.34
N GLU A 124 6.23 2.57 -3.86
CA GLU A 124 5.55 3.84 -4.11
C GLU A 124 5.50 4.16 -5.61
N GLU A 125 4.53 4.99 -5.97
CA GLU A 125 4.37 5.55 -7.32
C GLU A 125 4.29 7.06 -7.15
N ASP A 126 4.70 7.78 -8.19
CA ASP A 126 4.72 9.24 -8.24
C ASP A 126 3.43 9.86 -7.68
N ASP A 127 3.61 10.78 -6.72
CA ASP A 127 2.56 11.42 -5.95
C ASP A 127 1.54 12.17 -6.83
N GLU A 128 1.98 12.74 -7.95
CA GLU A 128 1.12 13.56 -8.81
C GLU A 128 0.01 12.73 -9.48
N GLU A 129 0.32 11.53 -9.99
CA GLU A 129 -0.67 10.69 -10.66
C GLU A 129 -1.64 10.04 -9.65
N ARG A 130 -1.17 9.76 -8.44
CA ARG A 130 -1.95 9.18 -7.33
C ARG A 130 -2.99 10.14 -6.77
N MET A 131 -2.68 11.44 -6.73
CA MET A 131 -3.59 12.49 -6.20
C MET A 131 -4.90 12.62 -6.97
N MET A 132 -5.01 12.02 -8.16
CA MET A 132 -6.24 12.07 -8.98
C MET A 132 -7.34 11.12 -8.50
N CYS A 133 -7.01 10.09 -7.70
CA CYS A 133 -7.90 8.94 -7.48
C CYS A 133 -8.65 8.92 -6.14
N PHE A 134 -8.42 9.90 -5.27
CA PHE A 134 -9.09 9.93 -3.97
C PHE A 134 -10.41 10.70 -4.03
N LYS A 135 -11.36 10.27 -3.19
CA LYS A 135 -12.55 11.03 -2.86
C LYS A 135 -12.69 11.11 -1.34
N GLU A 136 -13.53 12.04 -0.88
CA GLU A 136 -13.88 12.12 0.53
C GLU A 136 -15.00 11.12 0.84
N PHE A 137 -14.76 10.28 1.84
CA PHE A 137 -15.74 9.38 2.42
C PHE A 137 -16.19 9.96 3.75
N THR A 138 -17.49 9.86 4.04
CA THR A 138 -18.03 10.13 5.36
C THR A 138 -18.75 8.88 5.82
N THR A 139 -18.28 8.23 6.88
CA THR A 139 -18.81 6.94 7.37
C THR A 139 -18.88 6.94 8.90
N SER A 140 -19.40 5.87 9.50
CA SER A 140 -19.17 5.58 10.92
C SER A 140 -17.71 5.14 11.16
N PRO A 141 -17.17 5.29 12.38
CA PRO A 141 -15.90 4.69 12.80
C PRO A 141 -15.82 3.17 12.59
N TYR A 142 -16.94 2.46 12.79
CA TYR A 142 -17.02 1.02 12.53
C TYR A 142 -16.73 0.71 11.05
N GLU A 143 -17.46 1.34 10.13
CA GLU A 143 -17.26 1.15 8.68
C GLU A 143 -15.85 1.55 8.24
N MET A 144 -15.26 2.58 8.85
CA MET A 144 -13.87 2.97 8.58
C MET A 144 -12.89 1.87 9.00
N LEU A 145 -13.06 1.26 10.18
CA LEU A 145 -12.18 0.17 10.66
C LEU A 145 -12.37 -1.12 9.85
N VAL A 146 -13.59 -1.43 9.42
CA VAL A 146 -13.85 -2.53 8.48
C VAL A 146 -13.12 -2.29 7.15
N LEU A 147 -13.16 -1.06 6.62
CA LEU A 147 -12.39 -0.69 5.42
C LEU A 147 -10.87 -0.88 5.63
N VAL A 148 -10.34 -0.52 6.80
CA VAL A 148 -8.92 -0.74 7.15
C VAL A 148 -8.59 -2.24 7.15
N LYS A 149 -9.42 -3.08 7.78
CA LYS A 149 -9.26 -4.53 7.79
C LYS A 149 -9.28 -5.11 6.39
N ASP A 150 -10.30 -4.78 5.60
CA ASP A 150 -10.49 -5.30 4.24
C ASP A 150 -9.32 -4.93 3.34
N PHE A 151 -8.79 -3.71 3.48
CA PHE A 151 -7.61 -3.28 2.75
C PHE A 151 -6.37 -4.14 3.06
N PHE A 152 -6.08 -4.40 4.34
CA PHE A 152 -4.96 -5.28 4.71
C PHE A 152 -5.21 -6.74 4.33
N GLN A 153 -6.46 -7.20 4.32
CA GLN A 153 -6.82 -8.52 3.84
C GLN A 153 -6.59 -8.66 2.32
N ASP A 154 -6.83 -7.61 1.53
CA ASP A 154 -6.50 -7.58 0.11
C ASP A 154 -4.97 -7.63 -0.11
N ILE A 155 -4.19 -6.82 0.61
CA ILE A 155 -2.72 -6.85 0.51
C ILE A 155 -2.19 -8.24 0.84
N LYS A 156 -2.64 -8.82 1.95
CA LYS A 156 -2.23 -10.17 2.36
C LYS A 156 -2.47 -11.20 1.25
N ARG A 157 -3.64 -11.16 0.61
CA ARG A 157 -4.00 -12.09 -0.48
C ARG A 157 -3.10 -11.91 -1.69
N LEU A 158 -2.82 -10.66 -2.08
CA LEU A 158 -1.92 -10.36 -3.21
C LEU A 158 -0.50 -10.84 -2.92
N LEU A 159 0.02 -10.57 -1.73
CA LEU A 159 1.36 -11.02 -1.32
C LEU A 159 1.45 -12.55 -1.26
N GLN A 160 0.45 -13.25 -0.71
CA GLN A 160 0.40 -14.72 -0.71
C GLN A 160 0.33 -15.31 -2.13
N ASN A 161 -0.23 -14.58 -3.08
CA ASN A 161 -0.24 -14.94 -4.50
C ASN A 161 1.05 -14.53 -5.24
N GLN A 162 2.08 -14.07 -4.51
CA GLN A 162 3.40 -13.69 -5.02
C GLN A 162 3.38 -12.46 -5.95
N GLU A 163 2.43 -11.55 -5.75
CA GLU A 163 2.41 -10.27 -6.48
C GLU A 163 3.58 -9.37 -6.06
N THR A 164 4.30 -8.80 -7.03
CA THR A 164 5.53 -8.00 -6.80
C THR A 164 5.29 -6.50 -6.71
N PHE A 165 4.06 -6.04 -6.98
CA PHE A 165 3.70 -4.60 -7.07
C PHE A 165 4.54 -3.76 -8.05
N GLU A 166 5.24 -4.39 -9.00
CA GLU A 166 6.07 -3.75 -10.03
C GLU A 166 5.27 -3.13 -11.18
N LYS A 167 4.00 -3.45 -11.28
CA LYS A 167 3.10 -2.96 -12.33
C LYS A 167 3.06 -1.43 -12.35
N ASP A 168 3.23 -0.86 -13.54
CA ASP A 168 2.98 0.54 -13.83
C ASP A 168 1.45 0.80 -13.88
N CYS A 169 0.96 1.61 -12.95
CA CYS A 169 -0.44 1.98 -12.84
C CYS A 169 -0.80 3.34 -13.47
N SER A 170 0.15 4.07 -14.06
CA SER A 170 -0.06 5.41 -14.61
C SER A 170 -1.20 5.48 -15.61
N HIS A 171 -1.26 4.56 -16.58
CA HIS A 171 -2.35 4.51 -17.56
C HIS A 171 -3.71 4.16 -16.93
N ILE A 172 -3.71 3.29 -15.90
CA ILE A 172 -4.93 2.90 -15.20
C ILE A 172 -5.48 4.09 -14.41
N TYR A 173 -4.63 4.84 -13.72
CA TYR A 173 -5.04 6.05 -13.01
C TYR A 173 -5.62 7.11 -13.95
N ARG A 174 -4.93 7.42 -15.06
CA ARG A 174 -5.43 8.38 -16.05
C ARG A 174 -6.80 8.03 -16.62
N ARG A 175 -7.11 6.72 -16.73
CA ARG A 175 -8.39 6.24 -17.23
C ARG A 175 -9.48 6.21 -16.15
N ALA A 176 -9.15 5.75 -14.95
CA ALA A 176 -10.12 5.50 -13.88
C ALA A 176 -10.41 6.73 -13.03
N CYS A 177 -9.48 7.69 -12.97
CA CYS A 177 -9.51 8.78 -12.02
C CYS A 177 -9.85 10.10 -12.75
N PRO A 178 -11.04 10.68 -12.53
CA PRO A 178 -11.34 12.00 -13.02
C PRO A 178 -10.41 12.95 -12.28
N GLY A 179 -9.41 13.51 -12.97
CA GLY A 179 -8.53 14.51 -12.41
C GLY A 179 -9.31 15.64 -11.73
N PRO A 180 -8.66 16.47 -10.89
CA PRO A 180 -9.34 17.51 -10.13
C PRO A 180 -10.20 18.35 -11.07
N ARG A 181 -11.54 18.30 -10.88
CA ARG A 181 -12.45 19.15 -11.62
C ARG A 181 -12.04 20.59 -11.34
N LYS A 182 -11.50 21.30 -12.34
CA LYS A 182 -11.36 22.75 -12.26
C LYS A 182 -12.76 23.31 -12.00
N ALA A 183 -12.99 23.82 -10.80
CA ALA A 183 -14.18 24.60 -10.53
C ALA A 183 -14.16 25.82 -11.47
N GLY A 184 -15.18 25.96 -12.32
CA GLY A 184 -15.44 27.19 -13.06
C GLY A 184 -15.15 27.13 -14.56
N SER A 185 -16.09 26.59 -15.32
CA SER A 185 -16.44 27.16 -16.62
C SER A 185 -17.97 27.15 -16.69
N SER A 186 -18.60 28.00 -15.90
CA SER A 186 -20.03 28.29 -16.10
C SER A 186 -20.17 28.95 -17.48
N PRO A 187 -21.14 28.53 -18.31
CA PRO A 187 -21.45 29.24 -19.54
C PRO A 187 -22.00 30.61 -19.15
N GLY A 188 -21.32 31.68 -19.57
CA GLY A 188 -21.82 33.04 -19.42
C GLY A 188 -23.15 33.16 -20.16
N LEU A 189 -24.23 33.36 -19.42
CA LEU A 189 -25.47 33.90 -19.95
C LEU A 189 -25.19 35.36 -20.34
N ALA A 190 -24.91 35.59 -21.62
CA ALA A 190 -24.95 36.92 -22.19
C ALA A 190 -26.41 37.40 -22.16
N SER A 191 -26.71 38.27 -21.21
CA SER A 191 -27.95 39.04 -21.21
C SER A 191 -27.77 40.22 -22.15
N THR A 192 -28.60 40.26 -23.19
CA THR A 192 -28.84 41.40 -24.05
C THR A 192 -29.26 42.63 -23.25
N GLN A 193 -28.58 43.75 -23.47
CA GLN A 193 -29.10 45.11 -23.40
C GLN A 193 -28.37 45.98 -24.41
#